data_AF-A0AAV5BW10-F1
#
_entry.id   AF-A0AAV5BW10-F1
#
_cell.length_a   1.000
_cell.length_b   1.000
_cell.length_c   1.000
_cell.angle_alpha   90.00
_cell.angle_beta   90.00
_cell.angle_gamma   90.00
#
_symmetry.space_group_name_H-M   'P 1'
#
loop_
_entity.id
_entity.type
_entity.pdbx_description
1 polymer ?
#
loop_
_entity_poly.entity_id
_entity_poly.type
_entity_poly.pdbx_seq_one_letter_code
_entity_poly.pdbx_strand_id
1 'polypeptide(L)'
;MIYALQYFLQFSKSPNAIFGFLKVYFGMLDGLLAAEQLPEEYRDRCQDILCNDCEKKGRSRFHWLYHKCGFCGSYNTRVIKTDTAECSTSN
;
A
#
# COMPACT_ATOMS: atom_id res chain seq x y z
N MET A 1 -6.92 -34.24 22.06
CA MET A 1 -5.84 -33.27 21.80
C MET A 1 -5.28 -33.33 20.38
N ILE A 2 -5.33 -34.49 19.69
CA ILE A 2 -4.82 -34.66 18.33
C ILE A 2 -5.64 -33.84 17.31
N TYR A 3 -6.96 -33.76 17.46
CA TYR A 3 -7.84 -32.97 16.58
C TYR A 3 -7.58 -31.45 16.65
N ALA A 4 -7.17 -30.90 17.79
CA ALA A 4 -6.90 -29.45 17.92
C ALA A 4 -5.60 -29.02 17.20
N LEU A 5 -4.57 -29.88 17.21
CA LEU A 5 -3.34 -29.64 16.45
C LEU A 5 -3.57 -29.78 14.94
N GLN A 6 -4.43 -30.72 14.52
CA GLN A 6 -4.84 -30.86 13.11
C GLN A 6 -5.54 -29.57 12.61
N TYR A 7 -6.42 -28.98 13.42
CA TYR A 7 -7.07 -27.69 13.10
C TYR A 7 -6.05 -26.53 13.00
N PHE A 8 -5.06 -26.48 13.89
CA PHE A 8 -4.03 -25.43 13.89
C PHE A 8 -3.12 -25.52 12.65
N LEU A 9 -2.75 -26.73 12.22
CA LEU A 9 -1.98 -26.97 10.98
C LEU A 9 -2.81 -26.73 9.71
N GLN A 10 -4.14 -26.89 9.75
CA GLN A 10 -5.02 -26.56 8.64
C GLN A 10 -5.13 -25.04 8.44
N PHE A 11 -5.11 -24.26 9.53
CA PHE A 11 -5.18 -22.80 9.49
C PHE A 11 -3.91 -22.16 8.90
N SER A 12 -2.74 -22.74 9.20
CA SER A 12 -1.45 -22.29 8.64
C SER A 12 -1.25 -22.63 7.16
N LYS A 13 -2.10 -23.48 6.57
CA LYS A 13 -2.09 -23.82 5.14
C LYS A 13 -3.25 -23.23 4.33
N SER A 14 -4.02 -22.30 4.91
CA SER A 14 -5.08 -21.61 4.18
C SER A 14 -4.44 -20.70 3.11
N PRO A 15 -4.70 -20.93 1.80
CA PRO A 15 -4.15 -20.09 0.73
C PRO A 15 -4.59 -18.62 0.83
N ASN A 16 -5.67 -18.35 1.57
CA ASN A 16 -6.19 -17.00 1.81
C ASN A 16 -5.52 -16.30 3.02
N ALA A 17 -4.76 -17.02 3.85
CA ALA A 17 -4.10 -16.45 5.03
C ALA A 17 -2.99 -15.46 4.63
N ILE A 18 -2.25 -15.74 3.55
CA ILE A 18 -1.20 -14.85 3.03
C ILE A 18 -1.80 -13.53 2.56
N PHE A 19 -2.94 -13.58 1.86
CA PHE A 19 -3.66 -12.39 1.41
C PHE A 19 -4.23 -11.57 2.59
N GLY A 20 -4.73 -12.25 3.62
CA GLY A 20 -5.14 -11.61 4.88
C GLY A 20 -3.98 -10.92 5.59
N PHE A 21 -2.82 -11.55 5.65
CA PHE A 21 -1.61 -10.99 6.25
C PHE A 21 -1.11 -9.74 5.50
N LEU A 22 -1.07 -9.79 4.16
CA LEU A 22 -0.69 -8.66 3.32
C LEU A 22 -1.60 -7.45 3.53
N LYS A 23 -2.92 -7.67 3.70
CA LYS A 23 -3.87 -6.58 4.01
C LYS A 23 -3.61 -5.92 5.35
N VAL A 24 -3.32 -6.72 6.39
CA VAL A 24 -2.92 -6.19 7.70
C VAL A 24 -1.63 -5.39 7.60
N TYR A 25 -0.64 -5.91 6.87
CA TYR A 25 0.63 -5.24 6.64
C TYR A 25 0.47 -3.88 5.94
N PHE A 26 -0.35 -3.79 4.88
CA PHE A 26 -0.64 -2.51 4.23
C PHE A 26 -1.35 -1.52 5.16
N GLY A 27 -2.22 -1.99 6.06
CA GLY A 27 -2.80 -1.15 7.11
C GLY A 27 -1.77 -0.63 8.12
N MET A 28 -0.72 -1.41 8.43
CA MET A 28 0.38 -0.92 9.26
C MET A 28 1.21 0.14 8.54
N LEU A 29 1.45 -0.03 7.24
CA LEU A 29 2.11 1.00 6.42
C LEU A 29 1.31 2.30 6.41
N ASP A 30 -0.02 2.25 6.28
CA ASP A 30 -0.86 3.45 6.39
C ASP A 30 -0.57 4.25 7.66
N GLY A 31 -0.48 3.57 8.81
CA GLY A 31 -0.21 4.20 10.10
C GLY A 31 1.21 4.78 10.20
N LEU A 32 2.22 4.02 9.74
CA LEU A 32 3.62 4.48 9.75
C LEU A 32 3.83 5.70 8.88
N LEU A 33 3.28 5.69 7.66
CA LEU A 33 3.40 6.81 6.71
C LEU A 33 2.62 8.04 7.17
N ALA A 34 1.49 7.86 7.86
CA ALA A 34 0.74 8.99 8.44
C ALA A 34 1.46 9.62 9.64
N ALA A 35 2.24 8.83 10.39
CA ALA A 35 3.05 9.31 11.50
C ALA A 35 4.30 10.07 11.02
N GLU A 36 4.85 9.70 9.85
CA GLU A 36 5.95 10.41 9.20
C GLU A 36 5.43 11.69 8.54
N GLN A 37 5.68 12.84 9.18
CA GLN A 37 5.31 14.12 8.60
C GLN A 37 6.34 14.55 7.56
N LEU A 38 5.91 14.62 6.31
CA LEU A 38 6.71 15.22 5.24
C LEU A 38 6.85 16.74 5.47
N PRO A 39 8.00 17.32 5.07
CA PRO A 39 8.15 18.77 4.99
C PRO A 39 7.05 19.40 4.13
N GLU A 40 6.67 20.63 4.46
CA GLU A 40 5.52 21.31 3.86
C GLU A 40 5.62 21.39 2.34
N GLU A 41 6.83 21.57 1.79
CA GLU A 41 7.05 21.69 0.35
C GLU A 41 6.74 20.40 -0.42
N TYR A 42 6.65 19.25 0.27
CA TYR A 42 6.41 17.93 -0.32
C TYR A 42 5.02 17.37 -0.01
N ARG A 43 4.31 17.94 0.95
CA ARG A 43 3.05 17.40 1.47
C ARG A 43 1.97 17.25 0.40
N ASP A 44 1.90 18.20 -0.53
CA ASP A 44 0.91 18.24 -1.61
C ASP A 44 1.45 17.75 -2.96
N ARG A 45 2.69 17.22 -2.98
CA ARG A 45 3.25 16.63 -4.20
C ARG A 45 2.62 15.26 -4.47
N CYS A 46 2.41 14.98 -5.75
CA CYS A 46 1.97 13.67 -6.22
C CYS A 46 2.94 13.14 -7.27
N GLN A 47 3.09 11.82 -7.31
CA GLN A 47 3.88 11.10 -8.30
C GLN A 47 3.00 10.15 -9.11
N ASP A 48 3.30 10.07 -10.41
CA ASP A 48 2.69 9.08 -11.28
C ASP A 48 3.27 7.71 -10.97
N ILE A 49 2.39 6.74 -10.70
CA ILE A 49 2.75 5.37 -10.37
C ILE A 49 2.05 4.37 -11.29
N LEU A 50 2.67 3.20 -11.46
CA LEU A 50 2.04 1.99 -11.96
C LEU A 50 1.94 1.00 -10.80
N CYS A 51 0.74 0.48 -10.55
CA CYS A 51 0.54 -0.59 -9.58
C CYS A 51 0.81 -1.95 -10.22
N ASN A 52 1.64 -2.78 -9.59
CA ASN A 52 1.99 -4.10 -10.10
C ASN A 52 0.89 -5.14 -9.80
N ASP A 53 -0.01 -4.88 -8.85
CA ASP A 53 -1.06 -5.84 -8.47
C ASP A 53 -2.34 -5.68 -9.29
N CYS A 54 -2.68 -4.45 -9.70
CA CYS A 54 -3.88 -4.17 -10.49
C CYS A 54 -3.59 -3.59 -11.88
N GLU A 55 -2.30 -3.41 -12.21
CA GLU A 55 -1.80 -2.92 -13.50
C GLU A 55 -2.30 -1.53 -13.92
N LYS A 56 -2.97 -0.80 -13.02
CA LYS A 56 -3.47 0.55 -13.28
C LYS A 56 -2.40 1.60 -13.04
N LYS A 57 -2.39 2.61 -13.91
CA LYS A 57 -1.65 3.86 -13.71
C LYS A 57 -2.50 4.82 -12.91
N GLY A 58 -1.90 5.50 -11.95
CA GLY A 58 -2.57 6.49 -11.11
C GLY A 58 -1.60 7.48 -10.50
N ARG A 59 -2.13 8.42 -9.74
CA ARG A 59 -1.35 9.35 -8.92
C ARG A 59 -1.43 8.94 -7.46
N SER A 60 -0.29 8.97 -6.78
CA SER A 60 -0.19 8.80 -5.34
C SER A 60 0.44 10.04 -4.73
N ARG A 61 0.06 10.38 -3.49
CA ARG A 61 0.81 11.34 -2.68
C ARG A 61 2.28 10.92 -2.63
N PHE A 62 3.15 11.92 -2.67
CA PHE A 62 4.58 11.72 -2.54
C PHE A 62 4.88 11.14 -1.16
N HIS A 63 5.79 10.18 -1.14
CA HIS A 63 6.49 9.72 0.05
C HIS A 63 7.87 9.22 -0.40
N TRP A 64 8.85 9.23 0.50
CA TRP A 64 10.23 8.81 0.17
C TRP A 64 10.32 7.36 -0.32
N LEU A 65 9.52 6.49 0.27
CA LEU A 65 9.66 5.03 0.17
C LEU A 65 8.44 4.33 -0.45
N TYR A 66 7.22 4.82 -0.21
CA TYR A 66 6.01 4.05 -0.47
C TYR A 66 4.91 4.88 -1.11
N HIS A 67 4.30 4.35 -2.18
CA HIS A 67 3.21 5.01 -2.89
C HIS A 67 1.98 4.11 -2.88
N LYS A 68 0.89 4.62 -2.31
CA LYS A 68 -0.36 3.86 -2.20
C LYS A 68 -1.13 3.93 -3.51
N CYS A 69 -1.51 2.78 -4.04
CA CYS A 69 -2.42 2.69 -5.17
C CYS A 69 -3.84 3.10 -4.74
N GLY A 70 -4.39 4.18 -5.31
CA GLY A 70 -5.76 4.62 -5.05
C GLY A 70 -6.85 3.66 -5.54
N PHE A 71 -6.53 2.67 -6.39
CA PHE A 71 -7.51 1.74 -6.95
C PHE A 71 -7.70 0.47 -6.13
N CYS A 72 -6.61 -0.10 -5.60
CA CYS A 72 -6.66 -1.38 -4.87
C CYS A 72 -6.04 -1.31 -3.46
N GLY A 73 -5.48 -0.15 -3.07
CA GLY A 73 -4.85 0.05 -1.77
C GLY A 73 -3.47 -0.61 -1.61
N SER A 74 -2.95 -1.29 -2.62
CA SER A 74 -1.61 -1.90 -2.58
C SER A 74 -0.50 -0.87 -2.63
N TYR A 75 0.62 -1.19 -1.97
CA TYR A 75 1.89 -0.47 -2.04
C TYR A 75 2.91 -1.10 -2.99
N ASN A 76 2.56 -2.21 -3.66
CA ASN A 76 3.39 -2.82 -4.69
C ASN A 76 3.28 -1.99 -5.98
N THR A 77 3.95 -0.85 -6.00
CA THR A 77 3.86 0.15 -7.06
C THR A 77 5.25 0.63 -7.46
N ARG A 78 5.39 1.19 -8.66
CA ARG A 78 6.61 1.85 -9.12
C ARG A 78 6.30 3.24 -9.66
N VAL A 79 7.19 4.19 -9.42
CA VAL A 79 7.12 5.52 -10.02
C VAL A 79 7.43 5.42 -11.51
N ILE A 80 6.58 6.03 -12.34
CA ILE A 80 6.70 6.00 -13.81
C ILE A 80 7.01 7.36 -14.42
N LYS A 81 6.87 8.46 -13.67
CA LYS A 81 7.41 9.78 -14.00
C LYS A 81 7.93 10.46 -12.74
N THR A 82 9.09 11.09 -12.84
CA THR A 82 9.74 11.81 -11.74
C THR A 82 9.28 13.25 -11.60
N ASP A 83 8.56 13.79 -12.59
CA ASP A 83 7.99 15.14 -12.50
C ASP A 83 6.88 15.14 -11.47
N THR A 84 7.16 15.76 -10.32
CA THR A 84 6.21 15.90 -9.22
C THR A 84 5.23 17.00 -9.60
N ALA A 85 3.99 16.61 -9.86
CA ALA A 85 2.90 17.55 -10.05
C ALA A 85 2.12 17.67 -8.74
N GLU A 86 1.61 18.86 -8.43
CA GLU A 86 0.77 19.09 -7.25
C GLU A 86 -0.51 18.26 -7.33
N CYS A 87 -0.94 17.72 -6.20
CA CYS A 87 -2.20 17.01 -6.08
C CYS A 87 -3.33 18.03 -6.22
N SER A 88 -4.03 18.01 -7.35
CA SER A 88 -5.25 18.79 -7.50
C SER A 88 -6.30 18.22 -6.55
N THR A 89 -6.53 18.88 -5.42
CA THR A 89 -7.81 18.78 -4.72
C THR A 89 -8.85 19.43 -5.62
N SER A 90 -9.64 18.62 -6.32
CA SER A 90 -10.91 19.12 -6.84
C SER A 90 -11.72 19.56 -5.62
N ASN A 91 -11.93 20.88 -5.49
CA ASN A 91 -12.86 21.48 -4.54
C ASN A 91 -14.28 20.92 -4.72
#